data_AF-A0A2P2KB15-F1
#
_entry.id   AF-A0A2P2KB15-F1
#
_cell.length_a   1.000
_cell.length_b   1.000
_cell.length_c   1.000
_cell.angle_alpha   90.00
_cell.angle_beta   90.00
_cell.angle_gamma   90.00
#
_symmetry.space_group_name_H-M   'P 1'
#
loop_
_entity.id
_entity.type
_entity.pdbx_description
1 polymer ?
#
loop_
_entity_poly.entity_id
_entity_poly.type
_entity_poly.pdbx_seq_one_letter_code
_entity_poly.pdbx_strand_id
1 'polypeptide(L)' 'MKGWPKDHNFQIFKLEIEDIFLINWFGGPKPLTVDQYLQLKLNKLTASL' A
#
# COMPACT_ATOMS: atom_id res chain seq x y z
N MET A 1 -8.33 -11.96 13.70
CA MET A 1 -8.19 -11.64 15.14
C MET A 1 -8.40 -12.89 16.00
N LYS A 2 -7.69 -14.00 15.74
CA LYS A 2 -7.94 -15.30 16.42
C LYS A 2 -7.29 -15.40 17.80
N GLY A 3 -6.24 -14.62 18.07
CA GLY A 3 -5.52 -14.59 19.36
C GLY A 3 -5.47 -13.21 20.01
N TRP A 4 -6.35 -12.29 19.60
CA TRP A 4 -6.41 -10.96 20.20
C TRP A 4 -7.29 -11.01 21.48
N PRO A 5 -6.99 -10.18 22.50
CA PRO A 5 -7.84 -10.08 23.69
C PRO A 5 -9.29 -9.73 23.31
N LYS A 6 -10.25 -10.46 23.88
CA LYS A 6 -11.68 -10.33 23.52
C LYS A 6 -12.34 -9.10 24.13
N ASP A 7 -11.76 -8.58 25.21
CA ASP A 7 -12.20 -7.42 25.99
C ASP A 7 -11.67 -6.09 25.42
N HIS A 8 -10.85 -6.13 24.39
CA HIS A 8 -10.41 -4.95 23.66
C HIS A 8 -11.36 -4.70 22.48
N ASN A 9 -11.91 -3.49 22.40
CA ASN A 9 -12.84 -3.06 21.35
C ASN A 9 -12.12 -2.78 20.02
N PHE A 10 -11.52 -3.81 19.42
CA PHE A 10 -10.80 -3.67 18.17
C PHE A 10 -11.76 -3.30 17.04
N GLN A 11 -11.34 -2.31 16.25
CA GLN A 11 -12.06 -1.85 15.07
C GLN A 11 -11.11 -1.91 13.87
N ILE A 12 -11.68 -2.24 12.71
CA ILE A 12 -10.93 -2.28 11.45
C ILE A 12 -11.18 -0.96 10.74
N PHE A 13 -10.09 -0.27 10.42
CA PHE A 13 -10.13 0.94 9.61
C PHE A 13 -9.28 0.76 8.37
N LYS A 14 -9.69 1.41 7.29
CA LYS A 14 -8.91 1.55 6.07
C LYS A 14 -8.46 3.00 5.95
N LEU A 15 -7.19 3.20 5.61
CA LEU A 15 -6.69 4.49 5.15
C LEU A 15 -6.98 4.60 3.66
N GLU A 16 -7.80 5.57 3.26
CA GLU A 16 -7.89 5.97 1.86
C GLU A 16 -6.65 6.83 1.53
N ILE A 17 -5.88 6.39 0.55
CA ILE A 17 -4.64 7.08 0.16
C ILE A 17 -5.01 8.17 -0.84
N GLU A 18 -4.74 9.42 -0.48
CA GLU A 18 -4.98 10.58 -1.35
C GLU A 18 -3.69 11.02 -2.07
N ASP A 19 -2.58 11.07 -1.34
CA ASP A 19 -1.28 11.49 -1.86
C ASP A 19 -0.15 10.57 -1.38
N ILE A 20 0.88 10.41 -2.21
CA ILE A 20 2.06 9.64 -1.87
C ILE A 20 3.32 10.48 -2.08
N PHE A 21 4.11 10.59 -1.01
CA PHE A 21 5.39 11.27 -1.02
C PHE A 21 6.52 10.27 -0.84
N LEU A 22 7.20 9.91 -1.93
CA LEU A 22 8.26 8.89 -1.91
C LEU A 22 9.65 9.53 -1.87
N ILE A 23 10.35 9.43 -0.75
CA ILE A 23 11.79 9.71 -0.70
C ILE A 23 12.54 8.38 -0.71
N ASN A 24 13.24 8.10 -1.80
CA ASN A 24 14.08 6.91 -1.92
C ASN A 24 15.52 7.22 -2.36
N TRP A 25 15.86 8.50 -2.56
CA TRP A 25 17.21 8.97 -2.85
C TRP A 25 17.38 10.46 -2.51
N PHE A 26 18.60 10.98 -2.62
CA PHE A 26 18.88 12.42 -2.52
C PHE A 26 18.19 13.20 -3.65
N GLY A 27 17.96 14.50 -3.42
CA GLY A 27 17.36 15.40 -4.42
C GLY A 27 15.85 15.61 -4.27
N GLY A 28 15.25 15.11 -3.19
CA GLY A 28 13.86 15.38 -2.84
C GLY A 28 12.91 14.21 -3.19
N PRO A 29 11.60 14.44 -3.07
CA PRO A 29 10.58 13.43 -3.31
C PRO A 29 10.52 13.04 -4.78
N LYS A 30 10.39 11.74 -5.02
CA LYS A 30 9.99 11.20 -6.30
C LYS A 30 8.46 11.26 -6.42
N PRO A 31 7.92 11.83 -7.53
CA PRO A 31 6.49 11.77 -7.79
C PRO A 31 6.01 10.33 -7.92
N LEU A 32 4.91 9.99 -7.24
CA LEU A 32 4.23 8.71 -7.36
C LEU A 32 2.73 8.95 -7.17
N THR A 33 1.90 8.52 -8.12
CA THR A 33 0.44 8.61 -7.98
C THR A 33 -0.10 7.43 -7.18
N VAL A 34 -1.28 7.61 -6.59
CA VAL A 34 -1.99 6.54 -5.87
C VAL A 34 -2.23 5.32 -6.79
N ASP A 35 -2.63 5.55 -8.04
CA ASP A 35 -2.82 4.48 -9.02
C ASP A 35 -1.53 3.69 -9.28
N GLN A 36 -0.40 4.37 -9.46
CA GLN A 36 0.89 3.70 -9.67
C GLN A 36 1.30 2.83 -8.48
N TYR A 37 0.97 3.26 -7.26
CA TYR A 37 1.23 2.50 -6.04
C TYR A 37 0.30 1.28 -5.90
N LEU A 38 -1.00 1.46 -6.14
CA LEU A 38 -2.00 0.42 -5.96
C LEU A 38 -2.05 -0.59 -7.13
N GLN A 39 -1.70 -0.17 -8.34
CA GLN A 39 -1.67 -1.04 -9.54
C GLN A 39 -0.35 -1.80 -9.70
N LEU A 40 0.57 -1.70 -8.74
CA LEU A 40 1.85 -2.40 -8.79
C LEU A 40 1.68 -3.91 -8.50
N LYS A 41 1.09 -4.66 -9.45
CA LYS A 41 1.43 -6.07 -9.83
C LYS A 41 0.45 -6.67 -10.86
N LEU A 42 0.87 -6.77 -12.12
CA LEU A 42 0.67 -8.01 -12.91
C LEU A 42 1.68 -8.20 -14.04
N ASN A 43 2.99 -7.98 -13.83
CA ASN A 43 3.99 -8.44 -14.78
C ASN A 43 5.15 -9.13 -14.06
N LYS A 44 5.10 -10.48 -14.01
CA LYS A 44 6.26 -11.36 -14.16
C LYS A 44 5.98 -12.89 -14.19
N LEU A 45 4.73 -13.37 -14.19
CA LEU A 45 4.45 -14.82 -14.28
C LEU A 45 3.29 -15.27 -15.19
N THR A 46 2.53 -14.38 -15.84
CA THR A 46 1.33 -14.76 -16.63
C THR A 46 1.32 -14.28 -18.09
N ALA A 47 2.40 -13.68 -18.59
CA ALA A 47 2.54 -13.31 -20.00
C ALA A 47 3.37 -14.35 -20.80
N SER A 48 3.24 -15.63 -20.44
CA SER A 48 3.77 -16.76 -21.21
C SER A 48 2.81 -17.95 -21.04
N LEU A 49 1.64 -17.84 -21.66
CA LEU A 49 0.80 -18.93 -22.15
C LEU A 49 0.12 -18.46 -23.43
#